data_AF-A0A3A8Z0U2-F1
#
_entry.id   AF-A0A3A8Z0U2-F1
#
_cell.length_a   1.000
_cell.length_b   1.000
_cell.length_c   1.000
_cell.angle_alpha   90.00
_cell.angle_beta   90.00
_cell.angle_gamma   90.00
#
_symmetry.space_group_name_H-M   'P 1'
#
loop_
_entity.id
_entity.type
_entity.pdbx_description
1 polymer ?
#
loop_
_entity_poly.entity_id
_entity_poly.type
_entity_poly.pdbx_seq_one_letter_code
_entity_poly.pdbx_strand_id
1 'polypeptide(L)'
;MNHVIWNDNLNLGVDSIDKEHQVLFSTMNKLLKISEAKEKSEFACREGVKFLKNHTTEHFEHEEEYMRSIDYADYEIHKRLHDDFRFGTLPALEREMVEANYSEESLRHFLGVCIGWMVSHTQTEDLAIVGKVMSKWANLPHEKEKDALEQTIIQLIQDIFHLKAKLLSEQYAGENFGKKICCRLIYRSKKKEKWEITLIFEESILLNIVSGILNSEYQKVDDMVINIARYLARQFIERISESFPSIDLYEVEKEALLTQEQLTKSFERAQPPCSLLFSTEAGYFAFCAATYDSNQSKIKFTIDHSSAMQTIREYLAKEDVVPKKKVLVVDDSEFMRTRIKQLLSENYEVIEADSSITAIKNLAINRPDLILLDYEMPVCNGRQALEMIRSDKETANIPVMFLTGRRDRESVQKVMELKPERYLLKTMPDADIKKSVDNFFSK
;
A
#
# COMPACT_ATOMS: atom_id res chain seq x y z
N MET A 1 -11.33 -3.72 -11.33
CA MET A 1 -10.61 -2.42 -11.21
C MET A 1 -10.48 -1.76 -12.59
N ASN A 2 -9.97 -0.53 -12.68
CA ASN A 2 -9.75 0.17 -13.96
C ASN A 2 -8.81 -0.62 -14.88
N HIS A 3 -9.18 -0.77 -16.14
CA HIS A 3 -8.30 -1.29 -17.20
C HIS A 3 -7.18 -0.30 -17.47
N VAL A 4 -5.97 -0.79 -17.73
CA VAL A 4 -4.89 0.05 -18.23
C VAL A 4 -5.09 0.18 -19.74
N ILE A 5 -5.66 1.31 -20.19
CA ILE A 5 -6.04 1.49 -21.60
C ILE A 5 -4.91 2.23 -22.31
N TRP A 6 -4.33 1.60 -23.34
CA TRP A 6 -3.48 2.29 -24.31
C TRP A 6 -4.28 3.43 -24.94
N ASN A 7 -3.68 4.62 -24.98
CA ASN A 7 -4.30 5.79 -25.57
C ASN A 7 -3.36 6.41 -26.60
N ASP A 8 -3.92 7.19 -27.53
CA ASP A 8 -3.14 7.76 -28.63
C ASP A 8 -2.05 8.76 -28.19
N ASN A 9 -2.14 9.28 -26.96
CA ASN A 9 -1.14 10.18 -26.40
C ASN A 9 0.14 9.46 -25.95
N LEU A 10 0.10 8.12 -25.85
CA LEU A 10 1.27 7.29 -25.59
C LEU A 10 1.99 6.85 -26.87
N ASN A 11 1.45 7.15 -28.06
CA ASN A 11 2.10 6.79 -29.32
C ASN A 11 3.37 7.63 -29.51
N LEU A 12 4.50 6.97 -29.71
CA LEU A 12 5.76 7.59 -30.13
C LEU A 12 5.63 8.07 -31.58
N GLY A 13 4.83 7.39 -32.41
CA GLY A 13 4.79 7.59 -33.86
C GLY A 13 5.79 6.69 -34.59
N VAL A 14 6.24 5.62 -33.94
CA VAL A 14 7.11 4.57 -34.47
C VAL A 14 6.31 3.28 -34.44
N ASP A 15 5.70 2.93 -35.58
CA ASP A 15 4.68 1.88 -35.68
C ASP A 15 5.08 0.52 -35.09
N SER A 16 6.37 0.16 -35.15
CA SER A 16 6.87 -1.09 -34.55
C SER A 16 6.85 -1.04 -33.03
N ILE A 17 7.40 0.03 -32.44
CA ILE A 17 7.48 0.22 -30.99
C ILE A 17 6.09 0.44 -30.38
N ASP A 18 5.23 1.23 -31.04
CA ASP A 18 3.85 1.47 -30.59
C ASP A 18 3.03 0.16 -30.54
N LYS A 19 3.25 -0.77 -31.48
CA LYS A 19 2.60 -2.09 -31.44
C LYS A 19 3.11 -2.95 -30.28
N GLU A 20 4.40 -2.88 -29.96
CA GLU A 20 4.97 -3.63 -28.85
C GLU A 20 4.45 -3.13 -27.51
N HIS A 21 4.35 -1.82 -27.32
CA HIS A 21 3.66 -1.23 -26.17
C HIS A 21 2.22 -1.75 -26.05
N GLN A 22 1.44 -1.71 -27.15
CA GLN A 22 0.07 -2.25 -27.13
C GLN A 22 0.02 -3.72 -26.70
N VAL A 23 0.99 -4.55 -27.13
CA VAL A 23 1.10 -5.94 -26.68
C VAL A 23 1.38 -6.03 -25.18
N LEU A 24 2.31 -5.23 -24.64
CA LEU A 24 2.60 -5.16 -23.20
C LEU A 24 1.36 -4.78 -22.38
N PHE A 25 0.69 -3.67 -22.73
CA PHE A 25 -0.56 -3.23 -22.10
C PHE A 25 -1.65 -4.32 -22.18
N SER A 26 -1.80 -4.97 -23.34
CA SER A 26 -2.81 -6.02 -23.52
C SER A 26 -2.53 -7.25 -22.66
N THR A 27 -1.26 -7.60 -22.49
CA THR A 27 -0.80 -8.74 -21.68
C THR A 27 -1.04 -8.46 -20.21
N MET A 28 -0.69 -7.27 -19.72
CA MET A 28 -0.96 -6.88 -18.34
C MET A 28 -2.46 -6.84 -18.03
N ASN A 29 -3.31 -6.39 -18.96
CA ASN A 29 -4.76 -6.46 -18.81
C ASN A 29 -5.30 -7.91 -18.74
N LYS A 30 -4.72 -8.84 -19.52
CA LYS A 30 -5.08 -10.27 -19.44
C LYS A 30 -4.69 -10.85 -18.08
N LEU A 31 -3.49 -10.54 -17.60
CA LEU A 31 -3.02 -10.97 -16.27
C LEU A 31 -3.87 -10.38 -15.14
N LEU A 32 -4.27 -9.11 -15.22
CA LEU A 32 -5.21 -8.49 -14.27
C LEU A 32 -6.53 -9.26 -14.23
N LYS A 33 -7.11 -9.61 -15.38
CA LYS A 33 -8.35 -10.42 -15.43
C LYS A 33 -8.18 -11.81 -14.81
N ILE A 34 -7.04 -12.46 -15.05
CA ILE A 34 -6.72 -13.75 -14.42
C ILE A 34 -6.59 -13.57 -12.90
N SER A 35 -6.00 -12.47 -12.45
CA SER A 35 -5.84 -12.16 -11.02
C SER A 35 -7.18 -11.94 -10.30
N GLU A 36 -8.23 -11.53 -11.02
CA GLU A 36 -9.58 -11.28 -10.46
C GLU A 36 -10.50 -12.53 -10.55
N ALA A 37 -10.10 -13.59 -11.26
CA ALA A 37 -10.93 -14.78 -11.45
C ALA A 37 -11.05 -15.63 -10.16
N LYS A 38 -12.24 -16.21 -9.90
CA LYS A 38 -12.49 -17.07 -8.72
C LYS A 38 -11.74 -18.41 -8.78
N GLU A 39 -11.59 -18.97 -9.97
CA GLU A 39 -10.76 -20.15 -10.23
C GLU A 39 -9.55 -19.69 -11.04
N LYS A 40 -8.41 -19.55 -10.37
CA LYS A 40 -7.15 -19.13 -10.99
C LYS A 40 -6.34 -20.35 -11.34
N SER A 41 -5.85 -20.40 -12.58
CA SER A 41 -4.84 -21.37 -12.98
C SER A 41 -3.47 -20.78 -12.66
N GLU A 42 -2.78 -21.32 -11.66
CA GLU A 42 -1.39 -20.96 -11.34
C GLU A 42 -0.50 -21.03 -12.60
N PHE A 43 -0.74 -22.05 -13.43
CA PHE A 43 -0.09 -22.21 -14.72
C PHE A 43 -0.32 -21.02 -15.66
N ALA A 44 -1.56 -20.53 -15.78
CA ALA A 44 -1.86 -19.37 -16.61
C ALA A 44 -1.21 -18.08 -16.10
N CYS A 45 -1.13 -17.89 -14.77
CA CYS A 45 -0.40 -16.77 -14.16
C CYS A 45 1.09 -16.84 -14.50
N ARG A 46 1.71 -18.01 -14.29
CA ARG A 46 3.14 -18.24 -14.53
C ARG A 46 3.51 -18.02 -15.99
N GLU A 47 2.74 -18.59 -16.91
CA GLU A 47 3.00 -18.42 -18.35
C GLU A 47 2.75 -16.98 -18.81
N GLY A 48 1.74 -16.29 -18.26
CA GLY A 48 1.49 -14.89 -18.58
C GLY A 48 2.59 -13.96 -18.08
N VAL A 49 3.11 -14.17 -16.86
CA VAL A 49 4.27 -13.45 -16.32
C VAL A 49 5.51 -13.67 -17.18
N LYS A 50 5.77 -14.93 -17.54
CA LYS A 50 6.91 -15.29 -18.40
C LYS A 50 6.81 -14.64 -19.78
N PHE A 51 5.61 -14.65 -20.37
CA PHE A 51 5.35 -13.98 -21.64
C PHE A 51 5.61 -12.47 -21.53
N LEU A 52 5.09 -11.82 -20.47
CA LEU A 52 5.32 -10.38 -20.25
C LEU A 52 6.81 -10.06 -20.16
N LYS A 53 7.58 -10.81 -19.37
CA LYS A 53 9.03 -10.60 -19.20
C LYS A 53 9.79 -10.73 -20.53
N ASN A 54 9.49 -11.77 -21.30
CA ASN A 54 10.14 -12.00 -22.58
C ASN A 54 9.81 -10.87 -23.56
N HIS A 55 8.53 -10.50 -23.67
CA HIS A 55 8.10 -9.43 -24.55
C HIS A 55 8.70 -8.07 -24.15
N THR A 56 8.81 -7.77 -22.85
CA THR A 56 9.49 -6.56 -22.36
C THR A 56 10.97 -6.55 -22.75
N THR A 57 11.65 -7.71 -22.68
CA THR A 57 13.06 -7.82 -23.07
C THR A 57 13.25 -7.57 -24.56
N GLU A 58 12.44 -8.20 -25.41
CA GLU A 58 12.48 -8.01 -26.87
C GLU A 58 12.16 -6.55 -27.25
N HIS A 59 11.15 -5.97 -26.62
CA HIS A 59 10.75 -4.58 -26.84
C HIS A 59 11.89 -3.59 -26.57
N PHE A 60 12.56 -3.73 -25.41
CA PHE A 60 13.70 -2.88 -25.09
C PHE A 60 14.85 -3.05 -26.10
N GLU A 61 15.11 -4.26 -26.60
CA GLU A 61 16.15 -4.48 -27.62
C GLU A 61 15.83 -3.75 -28.93
N HIS A 62 14.57 -3.79 -29.38
CA HIS A 62 14.13 -3.09 -30.59
C HIS A 62 14.15 -1.57 -30.43
N GLU A 63 13.76 -1.06 -29.26
CA GLU A 63 13.82 0.37 -28.96
C GLU A 63 15.27 0.86 -28.87
N GLU A 64 16.15 0.10 -28.24
CA GLU A 64 17.59 0.40 -28.19
C GLU A 64 18.25 0.39 -29.58
N GLU A 65 17.82 -0.50 -30.47
CA GLU A 65 18.25 -0.49 -31.88
C GLU A 65 17.74 0.76 -32.60
N TYR A 66 16.48 1.13 -32.39
CA TYR A 66 15.89 2.34 -32.96
C TYR A 66 16.61 3.61 -32.47
N MET A 67 16.84 3.76 -31.16
CA MET A 67 17.56 4.90 -30.57
C MET A 67 18.95 5.07 -31.15
N ARG A 68 19.70 3.97 -31.33
CA ARG A 68 21.02 4.00 -31.98
C ARG A 68 20.93 4.40 -33.44
N SER A 69 19.88 3.99 -34.15
CA SER A 69 19.69 4.34 -35.56
C SER A 69 19.45 5.83 -35.81
N ILE A 70 18.95 6.55 -34.80
CA ILE A 70 18.68 8.00 -34.86
C ILE A 70 19.70 8.85 -34.09
N ASP A 71 20.77 8.24 -33.57
CA ASP A 71 21.80 8.91 -32.74
C ASP A 71 21.18 9.67 -31.55
N TYR A 72 20.28 8.99 -30.81
CA TYR A 72 19.60 9.60 -29.67
C TYR A 72 20.59 9.99 -28.56
N ALA A 73 20.63 11.27 -28.21
CA ALA A 73 21.65 11.85 -27.33
C ALA A 73 21.68 11.23 -25.92
N ASP A 74 20.51 10.82 -25.39
CA ASP A 74 20.39 10.25 -24.05
C ASP A 74 20.33 8.70 -24.06
N TYR A 75 20.81 8.06 -25.14
CA TYR A 75 20.76 6.60 -25.32
C TYR A 75 21.30 5.81 -24.12
N GLU A 76 22.48 6.16 -23.62
CA GLU A 76 23.13 5.40 -22.52
C GLU A 76 22.32 5.44 -21.22
N ILE A 77 21.70 6.59 -20.93
CA ILE A 77 20.82 6.74 -19.75
C ILE A 77 19.56 5.90 -19.95
N HIS A 78 18.93 6.00 -21.13
CA HIS A 78 17.72 5.24 -21.44
C HIS A 78 17.98 3.73 -21.40
N LYS A 79 19.09 3.27 -21.98
CA LYS A 79 19.48 1.86 -21.96
C LYS A 79 19.69 1.34 -20.53
N ARG A 80 20.27 2.14 -19.64
CA ARG A 80 20.42 1.75 -18.23
C ARG A 80 19.06 1.50 -17.56
N LEU A 81 18.06 2.33 -17.84
CA LEU A 81 16.70 2.15 -17.33
C LEU A 81 16.09 0.82 -17.79
N HIS A 82 16.32 0.46 -19.06
CA HIS A 82 15.95 -0.85 -19.59
C HIS A 82 16.68 -1.99 -18.87
N ASP A 83 18.00 -1.86 -18.70
CA ASP A 83 18.84 -2.87 -18.05
C ASP A 83 18.40 -3.09 -16.59
N ASP A 84 18.12 -2.02 -15.84
CA ASP A 84 17.69 -2.11 -14.44
C ASP A 84 16.32 -2.78 -14.30
N PHE A 85 15.37 -2.43 -15.15
CA PHE A 85 14.06 -3.07 -15.14
C PHE A 85 14.16 -4.55 -15.55
N ARG A 86 14.93 -4.85 -16.60
CA ARG A 86 15.11 -6.19 -17.18
C ARG A 86 15.87 -7.14 -16.25
N PHE A 87 16.97 -6.67 -15.65
CA PHE A 87 17.89 -7.51 -14.88
C PHE A 87 17.77 -7.32 -13.36
N GLY A 88 17.19 -6.22 -12.91
CA GLY A 88 16.94 -5.89 -11.50
C GLY A 88 15.49 -6.13 -11.07
N THR A 89 14.57 -5.29 -11.56
CA THR A 89 13.15 -5.25 -11.12
C THR A 89 12.43 -6.56 -11.42
N LEU A 90 12.36 -6.97 -12.70
CA LEU A 90 11.55 -8.12 -13.13
C LEU A 90 11.97 -9.43 -12.46
N PRO A 91 13.27 -9.78 -12.36
CA PRO A 91 13.69 -11.00 -11.65
C PRO A 91 13.41 -10.97 -10.14
N ALA A 92 13.38 -9.79 -9.52
CA ALA A 92 13.04 -9.68 -8.10
C ALA A 92 11.55 -9.95 -7.86
N LEU A 93 10.68 -9.32 -8.65
CA LEU A 93 9.23 -9.55 -8.54
C LEU A 93 8.85 -10.99 -8.91
N GLU A 94 9.56 -11.60 -9.88
CA GLU A 94 9.36 -13.02 -10.22
C GLU A 94 9.72 -13.94 -9.05
N ARG A 95 10.83 -13.67 -8.34
CA ARG A 95 11.20 -14.42 -7.13
C ARG A 95 10.15 -14.29 -6.03
N GLU A 96 9.66 -13.08 -5.76
CA GLU A 96 8.58 -12.83 -4.81
C GLU A 96 7.33 -13.64 -5.17
N MET A 97 6.93 -13.64 -6.44
CA MET A 97 5.79 -14.43 -6.90
C MET A 97 6.01 -15.93 -6.72
N VAL A 98 7.21 -16.45 -6.98
CA VAL A 98 7.54 -17.87 -6.75
C VAL A 98 7.47 -18.22 -5.27
N GLU A 99 8.05 -17.41 -4.40
CA GLU A 99 8.05 -17.62 -2.95
C GLU A 99 6.63 -17.56 -2.35
N ALA A 100 5.79 -16.67 -2.89
CA ALA A 100 4.38 -16.56 -2.52
C ALA A 100 3.45 -17.53 -3.27
N ASN A 101 3.98 -18.54 -3.98
CA ASN A 101 3.21 -19.50 -4.77
C ASN A 101 2.17 -18.84 -5.71
N TYR A 102 2.56 -17.74 -6.34
CA TYR A 102 1.70 -16.95 -7.24
C TYR A 102 0.37 -16.54 -6.60
N SER A 103 0.41 -16.19 -5.31
CA SER A 103 -0.74 -15.65 -4.59
C SER A 103 -1.38 -14.47 -5.32
N GLU A 104 -2.65 -14.21 -5.00
CA GLU A 104 -3.35 -13.04 -5.55
C GLU A 104 -2.65 -11.71 -5.20
N GLU A 105 -2.05 -11.63 -4.02
CA GLU A 105 -1.36 -10.44 -3.55
C GLU A 105 -0.06 -10.20 -4.31
N SER A 106 0.80 -11.23 -4.43
CA SER A 106 2.06 -11.12 -5.17
C SER A 106 1.84 -10.89 -6.67
N LEU A 107 0.79 -11.46 -7.28
CA LEU A 107 0.43 -11.16 -8.67
C LEU A 107 -0.07 -9.71 -8.84
N ARG A 108 -0.88 -9.21 -7.90
CA ARG A 108 -1.33 -7.80 -7.93
C ARG A 108 -0.16 -6.84 -7.73
N HIS A 109 0.77 -7.17 -6.86
CA HIS A 109 1.98 -6.38 -6.64
C HIS A 109 2.86 -6.36 -7.90
N PHE A 110 3.17 -7.52 -8.48
CA PHE A 110 3.90 -7.63 -9.76
C PHE A 110 3.28 -6.75 -10.85
N LEU A 111 1.96 -6.86 -11.03
CA LEU A 111 1.24 -6.06 -12.03
C LEU A 111 1.26 -4.57 -11.70
N GLY A 112 1.12 -4.20 -10.43
CA GLY A 112 1.20 -2.81 -10.00
C GLY A 112 2.52 -2.15 -10.37
N VAL A 113 3.65 -2.83 -10.12
CA VAL A 113 4.99 -2.34 -10.47
C VAL A 113 5.19 -2.29 -11.98
N CYS A 114 4.83 -3.35 -12.72
CA CYS A 114 5.01 -3.38 -14.17
C CYS A 114 4.17 -2.32 -14.89
N ILE A 115 2.91 -2.14 -14.48
CA ILE A 115 2.01 -1.14 -15.05
C ILE A 115 2.53 0.27 -14.76
N GLY A 116 2.91 0.54 -13.50
CA GLY A 116 3.36 1.87 -13.11
C GLY A 116 4.66 2.25 -13.80
N TRP A 117 5.64 1.34 -13.83
CA TRP A 117 6.90 1.56 -14.55
C TRP A 117 6.64 1.85 -16.02
N MET A 118 5.90 1.00 -16.72
CA MET A 118 5.74 1.13 -18.17
C MET A 118 4.90 2.35 -18.57
N VAL A 119 3.83 2.68 -17.82
CA VAL A 119 3.10 3.93 -18.07
C VAL A 119 4.00 5.15 -17.88
N SER A 120 4.81 5.16 -16.82
CA SER A 120 5.69 6.28 -16.54
C SER A 120 6.82 6.38 -17.54
N HIS A 121 7.48 5.26 -17.85
CA HIS A 121 8.58 5.19 -18.80
C HIS A 121 8.15 5.70 -20.17
N THR A 122 7.02 5.20 -20.69
CA THR A 122 6.48 5.68 -21.97
C THR A 122 6.15 7.16 -21.98
N GLN A 123 5.57 7.67 -20.89
CA GLN A 123 5.21 9.09 -20.83
C GLN A 123 6.41 10.03 -20.73
N THR A 124 7.56 9.54 -20.31
CA THR A 124 8.63 10.39 -19.76
C THR A 124 9.98 10.21 -20.42
N GLU A 125 10.25 9.00 -20.93
CA GLU A 125 11.49 8.63 -21.61
C GLU A 125 11.21 8.32 -23.08
N ASP A 126 10.26 7.43 -23.41
CA ASP A 126 10.02 6.98 -24.79
C ASP A 126 9.54 8.14 -25.70
N LEU A 127 8.65 8.98 -25.17
CA LEU A 127 8.22 10.20 -25.87
C LEU A 127 9.35 11.23 -26.03
N ALA A 128 10.42 11.16 -25.23
CA ALA A 128 11.59 12.02 -25.38
C ALA A 128 12.47 11.59 -26.57
N ILE A 129 12.48 10.31 -26.94
CA ILE A 129 13.19 9.78 -28.12
C ILE A 129 12.78 10.54 -29.39
N VAL A 130 11.48 10.84 -29.52
CA VAL A 130 10.89 11.55 -30.67
C VAL A 130 10.73 13.06 -30.43
N GLY A 131 11.31 13.60 -29.36
CA GLY A 131 11.28 15.03 -29.02
C GLY A 131 9.91 15.58 -28.62
N LYS A 132 8.94 14.71 -28.28
CA LYS A 132 7.60 15.14 -27.81
C LYS A 132 7.64 15.63 -26.36
N VAL A 133 8.61 15.18 -25.58
CA VAL A 133 8.86 15.60 -24.20
C VAL A 133 10.35 15.89 -24.03
N MET A 134 10.72 16.84 -23.16
CA MET A 134 12.13 17.08 -22.81
C MET A 134 12.63 15.98 -21.86
N SER A 135 13.82 15.45 -22.14
CA SER A 135 14.53 14.52 -21.25
C SER A 135 14.70 15.12 -19.85
N LYS A 136 14.29 14.34 -18.84
CA LYS A 136 14.19 14.79 -17.44
C LYS A 136 15.53 14.87 -16.70
N TRP A 137 16.61 14.44 -17.35
CA TRP A 137 17.92 14.22 -16.72
C TRP A 137 18.87 15.42 -16.78
N ALA A 138 18.46 16.54 -17.40
CA ALA A 138 19.32 17.69 -17.68
C ALA A 138 19.93 18.41 -16.44
N ASN A 139 19.43 18.16 -15.23
CA ASN A 139 19.88 18.81 -13.99
C ASN A 139 20.31 17.82 -12.88
N LEU A 140 20.52 16.54 -13.21
CA LEU A 140 20.87 15.51 -12.24
C LEU A 140 22.39 15.32 -12.06
N PRO A 141 22.80 14.69 -10.94
CA PRO A 141 24.18 14.26 -10.74
C PRO A 141 24.66 13.40 -11.90
N HIS A 142 25.94 13.51 -12.26
CA HIS A 142 26.52 12.68 -13.32
C HIS A 142 26.39 11.18 -12.98
N GLU A 143 26.47 10.31 -13.99
CA GLU A 143 26.30 8.85 -13.88
C GLU A 143 26.99 8.22 -12.64
N LYS A 144 28.24 8.60 -12.36
CA LYS A 144 29.00 8.12 -11.19
C LYS A 144 28.46 8.61 -9.84
N GLU A 145 27.85 9.79 -9.81
CA GLU A 145 27.25 10.36 -8.60
C GLU A 145 25.91 9.68 -8.29
N LYS A 146 25.18 9.21 -9.31
CA LYS A 146 23.96 8.40 -9.14
C LYS A 146 24.28 7.04 -8.52
N ASP A 147 25.29 6.34 -9.05
CA ASP A 147 25.75 5.06 -8.50
C ASP A 147 26.25 5.24 -7.04
N ALA A 148 26.98 6.33 -6.76
CA ALA A 148 27.43 6.64 -5.41
C ALA A 148 26.25 6.92 -4.47
N LEU A 149 25.23 7.65 -4.93
CA LEU A 149 24.02 7.94 -4.16
C LEU A 149 23.25 6.65 -3.86
N GLU A 150 23.08 5.77 -4.83
CA GLU A 150 22.46 4.45 -4.64
C GLU A 150 23.18 3.66 -3.54
N GLN A 151 24.50 3.49 -3.66
CA GLN A 151 25.29 2.73 -2.68
C GLN A 151 25.23 3.39 -1.29
N THR A 152 25.20 4.72 -1.23
CA THR A 152 25.01 5.44 0.03
C THR A 152 23.64 5.15 0.63
N ILE A 153 22.57 5.17 -0.17
CA ILE A 153 21.21 4.86 0.31
C ILE A 153 21.13 3.41 0.81
N ILE A 154 21.71 2.44 0.09
CA ILE A 154 21.78 1.03 0.53
C ILE A 154 22.48 0.93 1.89
N GLN A 155 23.63 1.61 2.04
CA GLN A 155 24.38 1.61 3.30
C GLN A 155 23.57 2.27 4.43
N LEU A 156 22.86 3.37 4.15
CA LEU A 156 22.02 4.05 5.15
C LEU A 156 20.81 3.22 5.57
N ILE A 157 20.20 2.44 4.67
CA ILE A 157 19.15 1.49 5.04
C ILE A 157 19.71 0.44 6.01
N GLN A 158 20.91 -0.06 5.76
CA GLN A 158 21.57 -1.02 6.65
C GLN A 158 21.96 -0.40 8.01
N ASP A 159 22.45 0.84 8.01
CA ASP A 159 22.96 1.50 9.23
C ASP A 159 21.83 2.05 10.11
N ILE A 160 20.78 2.61 9.49
CA ILE A 160 19.69 3.29 10.20
C ILE A 160 18.51 2.34 10.45
N PHE A 161 18.15 1.50 9.47
CA PHE A 161 16.99 0.60 9.59
C PHE A 161 17.39 -0.82 10.00
N HIS A 162 18.70 -1.14 10.01
CA HIS A 162 19.22 -2.49 10.28
C HIS A 162 18.67 -3.56 9.31
N LEU A 163 18.35 -3.15 8.09
CA LEU A 163 17.83 -4.02 7.04
C LEU A 163 18.81 -4.06 5.87
N LYS A 164 18.96 -5.24 5.27
CA LYS A 164 19.64 -5.33 3.97
C LYS A 164 18.72 -4.80 2.89
N ALA A 165 19.26 -3.98 2.01
CA ALA A 165 18.55 -3.43 0.87
C ALA A 165 19.17 -3.90 -0.44
N LYS A 166 18.32 -4.01 -1.47
CA LYS A 166 18.72 -4.14 -2.86
C LYS A 166 17.92 -3.13 -3.68
N LEU A 167 18.60 -2.39 -4.57
CA LEU A 167 17.91 -1.55 -5.55
C LEU A 167 17.03 -2.45 -6.43
N LEU A 168 15.78 -2.04 -6.57
CA LEU A 168 14.82 -2.67 -7.46
C LEU A 168 14.57 -1.85 -8.71
N SER A 169 14.37 -0.54 -8.59
CA SER A 169 14.05 0.33 -9.72
C SER A 169 14.70 1.70 -9.54
N GLU A 170 15.26 2.26 -10.61
CA GLU A 170 15.75 3.64 -10.65
C GLU A 170 14.67 4.66 -11.04
N GLN A 171 13.45 4.19 -11.31
CA GLN A 171 12.31 4.98 -11.79
C GLN A 171 11.03 4.63 -11.04
N TYR A 172 11.07 4.65 -9.72
CA TYR A 172 9.86 4.56 -8.92
C TYR A 172 8.82 5.57 -9.40
N ALA A 173 7.69 5.10 -9.92
CA ALA A 173 6.67 5.94 -10.54
C ALA A 173 5.43 6.15 -9.64
N GLY A 174 5.55 5.83 -8.34
CA GLY A 174 4.39 5.85 -7.44
C GLY A 174 3.61 4.53 -7.45
N GLU A 175 4.21 3.44 -7.96
CA GLU A 175 3.55 2.13 -8.01
C GLU A 175 3.15 1.68 -6.61
N ASN A 176 2.07 0.92 -6.48
CA ASN A 176 1.58 0.45 -5.19
C ASN A 176 2.33 -0.83 -4.76
N PHE A 177 2.93 -0.80 -3.58
CA PHE A 177 3.66 -1.93 -2.98
C PHE A 177 3.17 -2.24 -1.55
N GLY A 178 1.93 -1.85 -1.23
CA GLY A 178 1.33 -2.04 0.10
C GLY A 178 0.89 -0.72 0.73
N LYS A 179 0.56 -0.76 2.02
CA LYS A 179 0.26 0.46 2.79
C LYS A 179 1.57 1.22 3.04
N LYS A 180 1.52 2.55 2.93
CA LYS A 180 2.73 3.37 2.92
C LYS A 180 2.63 4.60 3.79
N ILE A 181 3.78 5.03 4.28
CA ILE A 181 3.96 6.33 4.92
C ILE A 181 4.90 7.14 4.04
N CYS A 182 4.41 8.27 3.53
CA CYS A 182 5.16 9.15 2.63
C CYS A 182 5.58 10.41 3.36
N CYS A 183 6.87 10.51 3.69
CA CYS A 183 7.47 11.67 4.32
C CYS A 183 8.08 12.59 3.26
N ARG A 184 7.52 13.78 3.08
CA ARG A 184 8.02 14.80 2.15
C ARG A 184 8.70 15.93 2.90
N LEU A 185 9.89 16.27 2.47
CA LEU A 185 10.75 17.33 3.00
C LEU A 185 11.07 18.33 1.89
N ILE A 186 10.84 19.62 2.15
CA ILE A 186 11.26 20.70 1.26
C ILE A 186 12.42 21.43 1.90
N TYR A 187 13.56 21.44 1.21
CA TYR A 187 14.76 22.14 1.61
C TYR A 187 15.00 23.36 0.75
N ARG A 188 15.64 24.37 1.32
CA ARG A 188 16.25 25.48 0.60
C ARG A 188 17.75 25.28 0.53
N SER A 189 18.33 25.51 -0.64
CA SER A 189 19.79 25.57 -0.80
C SER A 189 20.36 26.95 -0.45
N LYS A 190 21.68 27.06 -0.25
CA LYS A 190 22.32 28.37 -0.04
C LYS A 190 22.14 29.29 -1.25
N LYS A 191 21.95 28.71 -2.45
CA LYS A 191 21.61 29.43 -3.69
C LYS A 191 20.13 29.79 -3.82
N LYS A 192 19.31 29.51 -2.79
CA LYS A 192 17.84 29.73 -2.74
C LYS A 192 17.04 28.84 -3.71
N GLU A 193 17.64 27.79 -4.25
CA GLU A 193 16.90 26.75 -4.97
C GLU A 193 16.16 25.88 -3.97
N LYS A 194 14.98 25.39 -4.34
CA LYS A 194 14.21 24.50 -3.49
C LYS A 194 14.40 23.06 -3.94
N TRP A 195 14.59 22.18 -2.98
CA TRP A 195 14.67 20.74 -3.18
C TRP A 195 13.47 20.09 -2.53
N GLU A 196 12.81 19.21 -3.25
CA GLU A 196 11.77 18.34 -2.73
C GLU A 196 12.32 16.92 -2.66
N ILE A 197 12.34 16.37 -1.45
CA ILE A 197 12.77 15.00 -1.19
C ILE A 197 11.61 14.26 -0.52
N THR A 198 11.26 13.10 -1.07
CA THR A 198 10.18 12.26 -0.55
C THR A 198 10.74 10.87 -0.25
N LEU A 199 10.57 10.43 1.00
CA LEU A 199 10.88 9.07 1.44
C LEU A 199 9.58 8.33 1.67
N ILE A 200 9.49 7.11 1.17
CA ILE A 200 8.27 6.32 1.18
C ILE A 200 8.60 4.98 1.82
N PHE A 201 7.96 4.71 2.94
CA PHE A 201 8.13 3.48 3.69
C PHE A 201 6.90 2.61 3.51
N GLU A 202 7.07 1.33 3.21
CA GLU A 202 6.02 0.37 3.50
C GLU A 202 5.82 0.26 5.01
N GLU A 203 4.57 0.11 5.47
CA GLU A 203 4.26 0.03 6.91
C GLU A 203 5.05 -1.08 7.61
N SER A 204 5.25 -2.22 6.94
CA SER A 204 5.98 -3.38 7.42
C SER A 204 7.42 -3.06 7.84
N ILE A 205 8.14 -2.20 7.11
CA ILE A 205 9.48 -1.71 7.49
C ILE A 205 9.41 -0.98 8.84
N LEU A 206 8.47 -0.05 8.98
CA LEU A 206 8.38 0.79 10.18
C LEU A 206 7.92 -0.03 11.39
N LEU A 207 6.98 -0.95 11.20
CA LEU A 207 6.55 -1.89 12.24
C LEU A 207 7.69 -2.82 12.67
N ASN A 208 8.52 -3.28 11.73
CA ASN A 208 9.72 -4.07 12.02
C ASN A 208 10.73 -3.29 12.87
N ILE A 209 11.04 -2.04 12.48
CA ILE A 209 11.95 -1.16 13.23
C ILE A 209 11.43 -0.93 14.65
N VAL A 210 10.15 -0.56 14.79
CA VAL A 210 9.53 -0.30 16.10
C VAL A 210 9.50 -1.57 16.95
N SER A 211 9.18 -2.72 16.36
CA SER A 211 9.21 -4.00 17.06
C SER A 211 10.60 -4.34 17.58
N GLY A 212 11.64 -4.06 16.79
CA GLY A 212 13.05 -4.23 17.19
C GLY A 212 13.45 -3.32 18.35
N ILE A 213 13.03 -2.05 18.33
CA ILE A 213 13.31 -1.07 19.39
C ILE A 213 12.62 -1.47 20.70
N LEU A 214 11.35 -1.88 20.63
CA LEU A 214 10.54 -2.23 21.80
C LEU A 214 10.78 -3.67 22.29
N ASN A 215 11.47 -4.49 21.50
CA ASN A 215 11.65 -5.92 21.71
C ASN A 215 10.30 -6.65 21.95
N SER A 216 9.27 -6.23 21.20
CA SER A 216 7.91 -6.77 21.26
C SER A 216 7.23 -6.59 19.91
N GLU A 217 6.37 -7.51 19.51
CA GLU A 217 5.65 -7.41 18.24
C GLU A 217 4.71 -6.19 18.23
N TYR A 218 4.90 -5.31 17.25
CA TYR A 218 4.14 -4.08 17.07
C TYR A 218 3.42 -4.11 15.73
N GLN A 219 2.09 -4.10 15.74
CA GLN A 219 1.27 -4.45 14.57
C GLN A 219 0.46 -3.29 13.98
N LYS A 220 0.53 -2.09 14.56
CA LYS A 220 -0.31 -0.97 14.17
C LYS A 220 0.51 0.28 13.91
N VAL A 221 0.25 0.97 12.80
CA VAL A 221 0.73 2.33 12.58
C VAL A 221 -0.13 3.30 13.39
N ASP A 222 0.47 3.97 14.36
CA ASP A 222 -0.14 5.03 15.14
C ASP A 222 0.73 6.30 15.17
N ASP A 223 0.36 7.29 15.97
CA ASP A 223 1.10 8.55 16.11
C ASP A 223 2.59 8.33 16.44
N MET A 224 2.94 7.28 17.19
CA MET A 224 4.33 6.97 17.53
C MET A 224 5.10 6.52 16.31
N VAL A 225 4.55 5.56 15.54
CA VAL A 225 5.18 5.04 14.31
C VAL A 225 5.37 6.15 13.29
N ILE A 226 4.38 7.03 13.12
CA ILE A 226 4.49 8.18 12.22
C ILE A 226 5.61 9.14 12.66
N ASN A 227 5.71 9.42 13.95
CA ASN A 227 6.79 10.28 14.45
C ASN A 227 8.18 9.65 14.30
N ILE A 228 8.28 8.33 14.46
CA ILE A 228 9.51 7.57 14.19
C ILE A 228 9.86 7.66 12.70
N ALA A 229 8.91 7.41 11.80
CA ALA A 229 9.12 7.52 10.35
C ALA A 229 9.63 8.92 9.95
N ARG A 230 9.04 9.98 10.52
CA ARG A 230 9.47 11.38 10.30
C ARG A 230 10.87 11.66 10.82
N TYR A 231 11.20 11.16 12.02
CA TYR A 231 12.53 11.30 12.60
C TYR A 231 13.58 10.57 11.76
N LEU A 232 13.30 9.32 11.40
CA LEU A 232 14.14 8.52 10.52
C LEU A 232 14.35 9.21 9.19
N ALA A 233 13.30 9.79 8.59
CA ALA A 233 13.42 10.50 7.33
C ALA A 233 14.36 11.72 7.42
N ARG A 234 14.28 12.51 8.49
CA ARG A 234 15.23 13.61 8.72
C ARG A 234 16.66 13.12 8.84
N GLN A 235 16.91 12.12 9.70
CA GLN A 235 18.24 11.55 9.90
C GLN A 235 18.81 10.96 8.61
N PHE A 236 17.97 10.30 7.81
CA PHE A 236 18.36 9.74 6.52
C PHE A 236 18.86 10.84 5.57
N ILE A 237 18.13 11.96 5.47
CA ILE A 237 18.52 13.08 4.60
C ILE A 237 19.74 13.84 5.13
N GLU A 238 19.86 14.02 6.45
CA GLU A 238 21.06 14.61 7.05
C GLU A 238 22.33 13.84 6.64
N ARG A 239 22.29 12.49 6.70
CA ARG A 239 23.41 11.65 6.28
C ARG A 239 23.69 11.69 4.78
N ILE A 240 22.65 11.75 3.95
CA ILE A 240 22.83 11.99 2.50
C ILE A 240 23.50 13.34 2.27
N SER A 241 23.07 14.40 2.94
CA SER A 241 23.64 15.74 2.77
C SER A 241 25.12 15.81 3.22
N GLU A 242 25.49 15.09 4.28
CA GLU A 242 26.89 14.96 4.71
C GLU A 242 27.76 14.25 3.66
N SER A 243 27.19 13.25 2.98
CA SER A 243 27.88 12.40 2.01
C SER A 243 27.98 13.07 0.62
N PHE A 244 27.04 13.96 0.31
CA PHE A 244 26.97 14.70 -0.96
C PHE A 244 26.88 16.22 -0.71
N PRO A 245 28.00 16.90 -0.41
CA PRO A 245 27.99 18.35 -0.17
C PRO A 245 27.55 19.19 -1.37
N SER A 246 27.57 18.62 -2.59
CA SER A 246 27.01 19.22 -3.80
C SER A 246 25.49 19.35 -3.74
N ILE A 247 24.82 18.45 -3.00
CA ILE A 247 23.40 18.50 -2.64
C ILE A 247 23.29 19.46 -1.44
N ASP A 248 23.33 20.76 -1.75
CA ASP A 248 23.42 21.87 -0.79
C ASP A 248 22.10 22.08 -0.03
N LEU A 249 21.68 21.13 0.80
CA LEU A 249 20.45 21.21 1.62
C LEU A 249 20.75 22.01 2.89
N TYR A 250 20.40 23.30 2.89
CA TYR A 250 20.80 24.22 3.96
C TYR A 250 19.77 24.32 5.08
N GLU A 251 18.49 24.47 4.73
CA GLU A 251 17.41 24.68 5.71
C GLU A 251 16.18 23.88 5.30
N VAL A 252 15.59 23.14 6.24
CA VAL A 252 14.26 22.54 6.07
C VAL A 252 13.23 23.66 6.12
N GLU A 253 12.60 23.98 4.99
CA GLU A 253 11.50 24.95 4.96
C GLU A 253 10.18 24.32 5.40
N LYS A 254 9.96 23.05 5.04
CA LYS A 254 8.65 22.42 5.15
C LYS A 254 8.76 20.91 5.27
N GLU A 255 7.93 20.35 6.14
CA GLU A 255 7.69 18.92 6.25
C GLU A 255 6.20 18.62 6.04
N ALA A 256 5.89 17.55 5.32
CA ALA A 256 4.53 17.11 5.05
C ALA A 256 4.44 15.58 5.01
N LEU A 257 3.30 15.05 5.44
CA LEU A 257 2.90 13.67 5.17
C LEU A 257 1.99 13.68 3.95
N LEU A 258 2.29 12.83 2.96
CA LEU A 258 1.48 12.71 1.76
C LEU A 258 0.58 11.50 1.84
N THR A 259 -0.70 11.70 1.50
CA THR A 259 -1.59 10.56 1.26
C THR A 259 -1.24 9.86 -0.05
N GLN A 260 -1.66 8.60 -0.22
CA GLN A 260 -1.44 7.88 -1.48
C GLN A 260 -1.97 8.68 -2.69
N GLU A 261 -3.15 9.29 -2.58
CA GLU A 261 -3.73 10.13 -3.64
C GLU A 261 -2.87 11.37 -3.95
N GLN A 262 -2.25 11.98 -2.93
CA GLN A 262 -1.38 13.14 -3.10
C GLN A 262 -0.06 12.77 -3.74
N LEU A 263 0.50 11.62 -3.37
CA LEU A 263 1.72 11.10 -3.98
C LEU A 263 1.50 10.83 -5.48
N THR A 264 0.46 10.06 -5.82
CA THR A 264 0.13 9.74 -7.23
C THR A 264 -0.06 11.01 -8.05
N LYS A 265 -0.86 11.98 -7.54
CA LYS A 265 -1.05 13.27 -8.21
C LYS A 265 0.23 14.10 -8.37
N SER A 266 1.19 13.95 -7.46
CA SER A 266 2.48 14.63 -7.57
C SER A 266 3.30 14.06 -8.72
N PHE A 267 3.32 12.74 -8.85
CA PHE A 267 4.11 12.02 -9.86
C PHE A 267 3.50 12.18 -11.26
N GLU A 268 2.15 12.18 -11.37
CA GLU A 268 1.43 12.47 -12.61
C GLU A 268 1.75 13.87 -13.17
N ARG A 269 2.00 14.85 -12.28
CA ARG A 269 2.33 16.22 -12.70
C ARG A 269 3.78 16.34 -13.17
N ALA A 270 4.69 15.77 -12.39
CA ALA A 270 6.11 15.78 -12.68
C ALA A 270 6.78 14.63 -11.91
N GLN A 271 7.26 13.64 -12.65
CA GLN A 271 8.06 12.57 -12.04
C GLN A 271 9.38 13.13 -11.51
N PRO A 272 9.78 12.77 -10.28
CA PRO A 272 11.07 13.16 -9.73
C PRO A 272 12.20 12.63 -10.61
N PRO A 273 13.19 13.47 -10.98
CA PRO A 273 14.32 13.02 -11.78
C PRO A 273 15.12 11.91 -11.09
N CYS A 274 15.30 11.97 -9.77
CA CYS A 274 15.84 10.86 -8.99
C CYS A 274 14.68 10.18 -8.26
N SER A 275 14.39 8.91 -8.57
CA SER A 275 13.27 8.18 -7.97
C SER A 275 13.60 6.70 -7.83
N LEU A 276 14.21 6.32 -6.71
CA LEU A 276 14.74 4.97 -6.47
C LEU A 276 13.80 4.14 -5.59
N LEU A 277 13.61 2.87 -5.92
CA LEU A 277 12.87 1.87 -5.12
C LEU A 277 13.81 0.76 -4.68
N PHE A 278 13.75 0.38 -3.41
CA PHE A 278 14.55 -0.67 -2.79
C PHE A 278 13.65 -1.74 -2.17
N SER A 279 14.01 -3.00 -2.37
CA SER A 279 13.50 -4.12 -1.58
C SER A 279 14.37 -4.30 -0.35
N THR A 280 13.75 -4.63 0.77
CA THR A 280 14.45 -5.02 2.00
C THR A 280 13.92 -6.36 2.52
N GLU A 281 14.56 -6.90 3.55
CA GLU A 281 14.09 -8.12 4.25
C GLU A 281 12.72 -7.92 4.96
N ALA A 282 12.27 -6.68 5.16
CA ALA A 282 11.02 -6.35 5.88
C ALA A 282 9.95 -5.65 5.02
N GLY A 283 10.24 -5.32 3.76
CA GLY A 283 9.33 -4.59 2.88
C GLY A 283 10.04 -3.63 1.92
N TYR A 284 9.30 -2.68 1.35
CA TYR A 284 9.78 -1.74 0.33
C TYR A 284 10.04 -0.32 0.86
N PHE A 285 11.12 0.29 0.35
CA PHE A 285 11.49 1.67 0.64
C PHE A 285 11.78 2.42 -0.66
N ALA A 286 11.24 3.62 -0.83
CA ALA A 286 11.56 4.47 -1.97
C ALA A 286 12.11 5.84 -1.54
N PHE A 287 13.05 6.34 -2.34
CA PHE A 287 13.70 7.64 -2.19
C PHE A 287 13.53 8.44 -3.47
N CYS A 288 12.91 9.61 -3.37
CA CYS A 288 12.67 10.47 -4.52
C CYS A 288 13.22 11.87 -4.25
N ALA A 289 13.93 12.46 -5.21
CA ALA A 289 14.47 13.81 -5.12
C ALA A 289 14.27 14.59 -6.43
N ALA A 290 13.83 15.84 -6.28
CA ALA A 290 13.61 16.77 -7.38
C ALA A 290 13.88 18.22 -6.96
N THR A 291 14.19 19.09 -7.93
CA THR A 291 14.17 20.54 -7.72
C THR A 291 12.74 21.06 -7.82
N TYR A 292 12.31 21.83 -6.82
CA TYR A 292 10.93 22.29 -6.68
C TYR A 292 10.71 23.65 -7.36
N ASP A 293 9.86 23.70 -8.39
CA ASP A 293 9.39 24.96 -8.96
C ASP A 293 8.15 25.47 -8.21
N SER A 294 8.24 26.71 -7.73
CA SER A 294 7.37 27.32 -6.72
C SER A 294 5.89 27.50 -7.13
N ASN A 295 5.55 27.27 -8.39
CA ASN A 295 4.20 27.53 -8.93
C ASN A 295 3.19 26.38 -8.78
N GLN A 296 3.57 25.19 -8.29
CA GLN A 296 2.78 23.98 -8.60
C GLN A 296 2.10 23.18 -7.46
N SER A 297 2.17 23.53 -6.16
CA SER A 297 1.36 22.77 -5.18
C SER A 297 0.94 23.49 -3.89
N LYS A 298 -0.38 23.63 -3.70
CA LYS A 298 -0.99 23.89 -2.38
C LYS A 298 -1.23 22.54 -1.68
N ILE A 299 -0.27 22.09 -0.89
CA ILE A 299 -0.38 20.84 -0.10
C ILE A 299 -1.07 21.15 1.22
N LYS A 300 -2.15 20.42 1.52
CA LYS A 300 -3.03 20.65 2.67
C LYS A 300 -2.44 20.18 4.01
N PHE A 301 -1.60 19.15 4.02
CA PHE A 301 -1.03 18.58 5.24
C PHE A 301 0.40 19.03 5.48
N THR A 302 0.54 20.30 5.81
CA THR A 302 1.82 20.85 6.25
C THR A 302 1.94 20.65 7.74
N ILE A 303 3.07 20.11 8.20
CA ILE A 303 3.31 19.97 9.63
C ILE A 303 3.93 21.26 10.13
N ASP A 304 3.17 22.00 10.94
CA ASP A 304 3.67 23.12 11.74
C ASP A 304 4.11 22.62 13.13
N HIS A 305 5.19 23.20 13.66
CA HIS A 305 5.72 22.88 14.98
C HIS A 305 4.68 23.10 16.09
N SER A 306 3.75 24.04 15.90
CA SER A 306 2.72 24.36 16.89
C SER A 306 1.55 23.35 16.94
N SER A 307 1.34 22.54 15.89
CA SER A 307 0.16 21.67 15.73
C SER A 307 0.45 20.25 15.22
N ALA A 308 1.71 19.80 15.29
CA ALA A 308 2.16 18.56 14.64
C ALA A 308 1.30 17.32 14.98
N MET A 309 0.90 17.17 16.25
CA MET A 309 0.06 16.04 16.68
C MET A 309 -1.35 16.08 16.09
N GLN A 310 -1.92 17.27 15.88
CA GLN A 310 -3.21 17.40 15.23
C GLN A 310 -3.11 17.04 13.75
N THR A 311 -2.07 17.50 13.06
CA THR A 311 -1.84 17.17 11.64
C THR A 311 -1.60 15.67 11.43
N ILE A 312 -0.89 15.00 12.34
CA ILE A 312 -0.71 13.53 12.28
C ILE A 312 -2.04 12.81 12.46
N ARG A 313 -2.86 13.22 13.43
CA ARG A 313 -4.19 12.63 13.63
C ARG A 313 -5.10 12.83 12.42
N GLU A 314 -5.07 14.01 11.81
CA GLU A 314 -5.82 14.30 10.59
C GLU A 314 -5.31 13.50 9.38
N TYR A 315 -4.00 13.22 9.31
CA TYR A 315 -3.39 12.35 8.30
C TYR A 315 -3.83 10.89 8.50
N LEU A 316 -3.67 10.35 9.71
CA LEU A 316 -4.09 9.00 10.05
C LEU A 316 -5.59 8.81 9.80
N ALA A 317 -6.43 9.78 10.15
CA ALA A 317 -7.87 9.72 9.90
C ALA A 317 -8.27 9.81 8.40
N LYS A 318 -7.36 10.20 7.50
CA LYS A 318 -7.61 10.18 6.05
C LYS A 318 -7.04 8.97 5.35
N GLU A 319 -5.88 8.47 5.79
CA GLU A 319 -5.32 7.19 5.32
C GLU A 319 -6.18 6.02 5.84
N ASP A 320 -6.71 6.13 7.05
CA ASP A 320 -7.86 5.36 7.51
C ASP A 320 -9.12 5.92 6.84
N VAL A 321 -9.39 5.55 5.57
CA VAL A 321 -10.80 5.46 5.14
C VAL A 321 -11.46 4.53 6.16
N VAL A 322 -12.29 5.13 7.03
CA VAL A 322 -12.78 4.60 8.31
C VAL A 322 -12.79 3.07 8.33
N PRO A 323 -11.99 2.40 9.19
CA PRO A 323 -12.08 0.96 9.34
C PRO A 323 -13.54 0.64 9.65
N LYS A 324 -14.15 -0.15 8.78
CA LYS A 324 -15.52 -0.62 8.98
C LYS A 324 -15.59 -1.23 10.38
N LYS A 325 -16.53 -0.76 11.21
CA LYS A 325 -16.71 -1.28 12.56
C LYS A 325 -16.81 -2.81 12.49
N LYS A 326 -16.04 -3.50 13.33
CA LYS A 326 -15.91 -4.95 13.29
C LYS A 326 -17.08 -5.60 14.02
N VAL A 327 -17.84 -6.43 13.32
CA VAL A 327 -18.96 -7.18 13.88
C VAL A 327 -18.61 -8.66 13.85
N LEU A 328 -18.49 -9.28 15.03
CA LEU A 328 -18.31 -10.73 15.14
C LEU A 328 -19.69 -11.41 15.19
N VAL A 329 -19.96 -12.29 14.24
CA VAL A 329 -21.19 -13.09 14.17
C VAL A 329 -20.88 -14.51 14.63
N VAL A 330 -21.53 -14.94 15.70
CA VAL A 330 -21.34 -16.24 16.34
C VAL A 330 -22.63 -17.04 16.27
N ASP A 331 -22.67 -18.06 15.43
CA ASP A 331 -23.84 -18.91 15.17
C ASP A 331 -23.36 -20.26 14.64
N ASP A 332 -23.94 -21.39 15.05
CA ASP A 332 -23.54 -22.70 14.53
C ASP A 332 -24.03 -22.96 13.10
N SER A 333 -25.08 -22.25 12.68
CA SER A 333 -25.64 -22.33 11.32
C SER A 333 -24.84 -21.49 10.30
N GLU A 334 -24.18 -22.16 9.36
CA GLU A 334 -23.47 -21.50 8.24
C GLU A 334 -24.38 -20.59 7.41
N PHE A 335 -25.63 -21.02 7.20
CA PHE A 335 -26.65 -20.23 6.51
C PHE A 335 -26.90 -18.89 7.22
N MET A 336 -27.03 -18.92 8.55
CA MET A 336 -27.25 -17.71 9.33
C MET A 336 -26.03 -16.79 9.31
N ARG A 337 -24.81 -17.31 9.48
CA ARG A 337 -23.58 -16.51 9.41
C ARG A 337 -23.42 -15.83 8.05
N THR A 338 -23.63 -16.58 6.96
CA THR A 338 -23.56 -16.06 5.58
C THR A 338 -24.61 -14.98 5.33
N ARG A 339 -25.86 -15.19 5.77
CA ARG A 339 -26.95 -14.21 5.63
C ARG A 339 -26.60 -12.90 6.32
N ILE A 340 -26.15 -12.96 7.57
CA ILE A 340 -25.80 -11.74 8.34
C ILE A 340 -24.55 -11.07 7.78
N LYS A 341 -23.57 -11.85 7.33
CA LYS A 341 -22.40 -11.30 6.62
C LYS A 341 -22.82 -10.53 5.38
N GLN A 342 -23.63 -11.10 4.51
CA GLN A 342 -24.12 -10.40 3.32
C GLN A 342 -24.89 -9.12 3.68
N LEU A 343 -25.71 -9.17 4.74
CA LEU A 343 -26.49 -8.03 5.20
C LEU A 343 -25.64 -6.86 5.73
N LEU A 344 -24.51 -7.14 6.36
CA LEU A 344 -23.71 -6.15 7.09
C LEU A 344 -22.41 -5.75 6.37
N SER A 345 -21.90 -6.55 5.43
CA SER A 345 -20.59 -6.36 4.79
C SER A 345 -20.45 -5.05 4.02
N GLU A 346 -21.54 -4.40 3.62
CA GLU A 346 -21.51 -3.10 2.95
C GLU A 346 -20.93 -2.02 3.88
N ASN A 347 -21.27 -2.05 5.17
CA ASN A 347 -20.95 -0.99 6.14
C ASN A 347 -19.98 -1.44 7.24
N TYR A 348 -19.86 -2.76 7.46
CA TYR A 348 -19.14 -3.37 8.58
C TYR A 348 -18.13 -4.41 8.09
N GLU A 349 -17.06 -4.62 8.86
CA GLU A 349 -16.17 -5.76 8.68
C GLU A 349 -16.76 -6.92 9.48
N VAL A 350 -17.24 -7.95 8.79
CA VAL A 350 -17.96 -9.06 9.44
C VAL A 350 -17.02 -10.26 9.60
N ILE A 351 -16.81 -10.65 10.85
CA ILE A 351 -16.02 -11.82 11.23
C ILE A 351 -16.99 -12.93 11.61
N GLU A 352 -16.74 -14.15 11.17
CA GLU A 352 -17.61 -15.30 11.43
C GLU A 352 -16.97 -16.25 12.44
N ALA A 353 -17.79 -16.78 13.35
CA ALA A 353 -17.41 -17.88 14.24
C ALA A 353 -18.55 -18.90 14.31
N ASP A 354 -18.21 -20.16 14.08
CA ASP A 354 -19.14 -21.28 14.09
C ASP A 354 -19.42 -21.86 15.49
N SER A 355 -18.70 -21.38 16.50
CA SER A 355 -18.79 -21.85 17.86
C SER A 355 -18.28 -20.82 18.86
N SER A 356 -18.66 -20.98 20.12
CA SER A 356 -18.15 -20.16 21.23
C SER A 356 -16.63 -20.25 21.38
N ILE A 357 -16.01 -21.38 21.04
CA ILE A 357 -14.56 -21.57 21.10
C ILE A 357 -13.86 -20.74 20.01
N THR A 358 -14.36 -20.83 18.76
CA THR A 358 -13.87 -20.03 17.64
C THR A 358 -14.08 -18.53 17.91
N ALA A 359 -15.21 -18.17 18.52
CA ALA A 359 -15.49 -16.78 18.92
C ALA A 359 -14.45 -16.26 19.90
N ILE A 360 -14.15 -16.99 20.99
CA ILE A 360 -13.16 -16.56 21.99
C ILE A 360 -11.76 -16.39 21.38
N LYS A 361 -11.34 -17.31 20.49
CA LYS A 361 -10.07 -17.15 19.75
C LYS A 361 -10.05 -15.87 18.92
N ASN A 362 -11.15 -15.57 18.23
CA ASN A 362 -11.29 -14.35 17.44
C ASN A 362 -11.30 -13.08 18.29
N LEU A 363 -11.76 -13.11 19.53
CA LEU A 363 -11.74 -11.94 20.42
C LEU A 363 -10.32 -11.52 20.81
N ALA A 364 -9.41 -12.48 20.99
CA ALA A 364 -8.00 -12.20 21.30
C ALA A 364 -7.25 -11.54 20.12
N ILE A 365 -7.63 -11.89 18.89
CA ILE A 365 -6.91 -11.51 17.66
C ILE A 365 -7.52 -10.25 17.03
N ASN A 366 -8.86 -10.17 16.94
CA ASN A 366 -9.53 -9.22 16.06
C ASN A 366 -10.22 -8.05 16.78
N ARG A 367 -10.38 -8.11 18.12
CA ARG A 367 -11.06 -7.12 19.00
C ARG A 367 -12.29 -6.46 18.33
N PRO A 368 -13.41 -7.19 18.17
CA PRO A 368 -14.59 -6.65 17.50
C PRO A 368 -15.24 -5.50 18.29
N ASP A 369 -15.86 -4.57 17.56
CA ASP A 369 -16.63 -3.46 18.15
C ASP A 369 -18.04 -3.89 18.57
N LEU A 370 -18.54 -5.04 18.09
CA LEU A 370 -19.84 -5.63 18.46
C LEU A 370 -19.85 -7.15 18.22
N ILE A 371 -20.52 -7.90 19.10
CA ILE A 371 -20.78 -9.33 18.93
C ILE A 371 -22.27 -9.57 18.69
N LEU A 372 -22.62 -10.23 17.59
CA LEU A 372 -23.93 -10.85 17.36
C LEU A 372 -23.85 -12.32 17.74
N LEU A 373 -24.49 -12.70 18.84
CA LEU A 373 -24.33 -14.01 19.46
C LEU A 373 -25.63 -14.81 19.41
N ASP A 374 -25.60 -16.02 18.86
CA ASP A 374 -26.72 -16.94 19.00
C ASP A 374 -26.78 -17.52 20.41
N TYR A 375 -28.00 -17.75 20.89
CA TYR A 375 -28.25 -18.38 22.17
C TYR A 375 -28.10 -19.90 22.09
N GLU A 376 -28.60 -20.53 21.01
CA GLU A 376 -28.66 -21.99 20.89
C GLU A 376 -27.51 -22.53 20.04
N MET A 377 -26.37 -22.80 20.68
CA MET A 377 -25.23 -23.46 20.04
C MET A 377 -24.85 -24.73 20.80
N PRO A 378 -24.35 -25.78 20.10
CA PRO A 378 -23.91 -27.02 20.72
C PRO A 378 -22.67 -26.81 21.58
N VAL A 379 -22.50 -27.67 22.59
CA VAL A 379 -21.36 -27.72 23.53
C VAL A 379 -21.27 -26.52 24.48
N CYS A 380 -21.29 -25.29 23.98
CA CYS A 380 -21.24 -24.06 24.75
C CYS A 380 -22.27 -23.06 24.19
N ASN A 381 -23.34 -22.84 24.93
CA ASN A 381 -24.44 -21.97 24.50
C ASN A 381 -24.08 -20.48 24.60
N GLY A 382 -24.89 -19.61 24.00
CA GLY A 382 -24.62 -18.16 23.97
C GLY A 382 -24.56 -17.49 25.35
N ARG A 383 -25.28 -18.00 26.35
CA ARG A 383 -25.17 -17.48 27.72
C ARG A 383 -23.78 -17.77 28.29
N GLN A 384 -23.32 -19.02 28.20
CA GLN A 384 -22.00 -19.43 28.67
C GLN A 384 -20.89 -18.67 27.94
N ALA A 385 -21.02 -18.47 26.62
CA ALA A 385 -20.10 -17.65 25.85
C ALA A 385 -20.04 -16.20 26.37
N LEU A 386 -21.18 -15.57 26.65
CA LEU A 386 -21.21 -14.22 27.22
C LEU A 386 -20.59 -14.17 28.63
N GLU A 387 -20.84 -15.15 29.49
CA GLU A 387 -20.19 -15.25 30.80
C GLU A 387 -18.66 -15.34 30.67
N MET A 388 -18.15 -16.13 29.72
CA MET A 388 -16.71 -16.22 29.42
C MET A 388 -16.15 -14.89 28.94
N ILE A 389 -16.84 -14.20 28.02
CA ILE A 389 -16.45 -12.87 27.51
C ILE A 389 -16.39 -11.85 28.65
N ARG A 390 -17.37 -11.85 29.57
CA ARG A 390 -17.39 -10.90 30.69
C ARG A 390 -16.38 -11.26 31.81
N SER A 391 -15.87 -12.47 31.85
CA SER A 391 -14.90 -12.91 32.86
C SER A 391 -13.47 -12.42 32.60
N ASP A 392 -13.14 -12.04 31.36
CA ASP A 392 -11.83 -11.53 30.95
C ASP A 392 -11.83 -10.00 30.86
N LYS A 393 -10.91 -9.34 31.57
CA LYS A 393 -10.79 -7.87 31.62
C LYS A 393 -10.66 -7.21 30.24
N GLU A 394 -10.01 -7.88 29.29
CA GLU A 394 -9.77 -7.32 27.95
C GLU A 394 -11.00 -7.41 27.04
N THR A 395 -11.91 -8.36 27.30
CA THR A 395 -13.11 -8.58 26.46
C THR A 395 -14.42 -8.23 27.18
N ALA A 396 -14.36 -7.97 28.49
CA ALA A 396 -15.52 -7.70 29.34
C ALA A 396 -16.28 -6.42 28.99
N ASN A 397 -15.71 -5.51 28.20
CA ASN A 397 -16.39 -4.29 27.77
C ASN A 397 -16.95 -4.38 26.34
N ILE A 398 -16.74 -5.49 25.64
CA ILE A 398 -17.24 -5.65 24.27
C ILE A 398 -18.77 -5.76 24.31
N PRO A 399 -19.50 -4.94 23.55
CA PRO A 399 -20.94 -4.98 23.50
C PRO A 399 -21.43 -6.26 22.80
N VAL A 400 -22.50 -6.85 23.33
CA VAL A 400 -23.08 -8.10 22.81
C VAL A 400 -24.56 -7.91 22.57
N MET A 401 -25.01 -8.27 21.37
CA MET A 401 -26.42 -8.42 21.04
C MET A 401 -26.73 -9.89 20.76
N PHE A 402 -27.83 -10.38 21.32
CA PHE A 402 -28.31 -11.71 20.97
C PHE A 402 -29.05 -11.67 19.64
N LEU A 403 -28.80 -12.67 18.79
CA LEU A 403 -29.55 -12.92 17.56
C LEU A 403 -30.00 -14.38 17.55
N THR A 404 -31.25 -14.65 17.96
CA THR A 404 -31.69 -16.03 18.24
C THR A 404 -33.09 -16.36 17.73
N GLY A 405 -33.36 -17.65 17.54
CA GLY A 405 -34.70 -18.17 17.25
C GLY A 405 -35.62 -18.26 18.48
N ARG A 406 -35.04 -18.20 19.69
CA ARG A 406 -35.74 -18.35 20.97
C ARG A 406 -36.65 -17.17 21.31
N ARG A 407 -37.92 -17.46 21.61
CA ARG A 407 -38.95 -16.49 22.04
C ARG A 407 -39.41 -16.68 23.49
N ASP A 408 -38.86 -17.64 24.23
CA ASP A 408 -39.34 -17.92 25.58
C ASP A 408 -38.88 -16.86 26.58
N ARG A 409 -39.81 -16.43 27.43
CA ARG A 409 -39.62 -15.32 28.38
C ARG A 409 -38.56 -15.63 29.44
N GLU A 410 -38.41 -16.90 29.81
CA GLU A 410 -37.48 -17.33 30.85
C GLU A 410 -36.02 -17.25 30.38
N SER A 411 -35.72 -17.66 29.14
CA SER A 411 -34.39 -17.55 28.56
C SER A 411 -34.00 -16.10 28.30
N VAL A 412 -34.94 -15.25 27.86
CA VAL A 412 -34.72 -13.80 27.73
C VAL A 412 -34.36 -13.20 29.09
N GLN A 413 -35.13 -13.50 30.14
CA GLN A 413 -34.88 -12.97 31.49
C GLN A 413 -33.48 -13.32 31.99
N LYS A 414 -33.07 -14.59 31.84
CA LYS A 414 -31.76 -15.12 32.26
C LYS A 414 -30.58 -14.44 31.56
N VAL A 415 -30.76 -14.00 30.32
CA VAL A 415 -29.71 -13.35 29.52
C VAL A 415 -29.63 -11.86 29.81
N MET A 416 -30.77 -11.21 30.10
CA MET A 416 -30.82 -9.79 30.43
C MET A 416 -30.04 -9.45 31.71
N GLU A 417 -29.89 -10.40 32.64
CA GLU A 417 -29.03 -10.27 33.83
C GLU A 417 -27.55 -10.00 33.48
N LEU A 418 -27.09 -10.49 32.32
CA LEU A 418 -25.73 -10.29 31.80
C LEU A 418 -25.56 -8.97 31.03
N LYS A 419 -26.59 -8.11 31.03
CA LYS A 419 -26.62 -6.78 30.41
C LYS A 419 -26.14 -6.76 28.94
N PRO A 420 -26.74 -7.56 28.04
CA PRO A 420 -26.51 -7.39 26.61
C PRO A 420 -27.06 -6.03 26.14
N GLU A 421 -26.54 -5.52 25.03
CA GLU A 421 -27.01 -4.28 24.42
C GLU A 421 -28.41 -4.42 23.83
N ARG A 422 -28.71 -5.60 23.27
CA ARG A 422 -30.01 -5.88 22.64
C ARG A 422 -30.26 -7.39 22.51
N TYR A 423 -31.52 -7.74 22.34
CA TYR A 423 -31.98 -9.08 21.98
C TYR A 423 -32.82 -9.00 20.69
N LEU A 424 -32.41 -9.72 19.66
CA LEU A 424 -32.99 -9.74 18.31
C LEU A 424 -33.48 -11.14 17.95
N LEU A 425 -34.58 -11.21 17.18
CA LEU A 425 -35.11 -12.47 16.69
C LEU A 425 -34.63 -12.76 15.26
N LYS A 426 -34.13 -13.97 14.99
CA LYS A 426 -33.71 -14.42 13.64
C LYS A 426 -34.82 -14.30 12.57
N THR A 427 -36.07 -14.33 13.02
CA THR A 427 -37.30 -14.20 12.20
C THR A 427 -37.67 -12.75 11.82
N MET A 428 -36.93 -11.75 12.31
CA MET A 428 -37.13 -10.35 11.93
C MET A 428 -36.71 -10.13 10.46
N PRO A 429 -37.32 -9.14 9.79
CA PRO A 429 -36.84 -8.66 8.49
C PRO A 429 -35.37 -8.25 8.55
N ASP A 430 -34.62 -8.52 7.48
CA ASP A 430 -33.20 -8.14 7.36
C ASP A 430 -32.96 -6.65 7.59
N ALA A 431 -33.86 -5.81 7.07
CA ALA A 431 -33.82 -4.37 7.26
C ALA A 431 -33.84 -3.95 8.74
N ASP A 432 -34.59 -4.67 9.60
CA ASP A 432 -34.72 -4.35 11.02
C ASP A 432 -33.51 -4.82 11.83
N ILE A 433 -32.92 -5.95 11.45
CA ILE A 433 -31.66 -6.45 12.01
C ILE A 433 -30.54 -5.45 11.68
N LYS A 434 -30.40 -5.09 10.41
CA LYS A 434 -29.40 -4.10 9.95
C LYS A 434 -29.60 -2.75 10.66
N LYS A 435 -30.83 -2.25 10.70
CA LYS A 435 -31.16 -0.99 11.40
C LYS A 435 -30.83 -1.04 12.89
N SER A 436 -30.92 -2.20 13.53
CA SER A 436 -30.54 -2.34 14.94
C SER A 436 -29.03 -2.21 15.15
N VAL A 437 -28.23 -2.79 14.27
CA VAL A 437 -26.76 -2.65 14.27
C VAL A 437 -26.36 -1.21 13.93
N ASP A 438 -26.97 -0.62 12.90
CA ASP A 438 -26.72 0.77 12.50
C ASP A 438 -27.04 1.78 13.62
N ASN A 439 -28.16 1.59 14.32
CA ASN A 439 -28.54 2.43 15.46
C ASN A 439 -27.61 2.29 16.67
N PHE A 440 -26.88 1.18 16.77
CA PHE A 440 -25.92 0.99 17.85
C PHE A 440 -24.64 1.76 17.59
N PHE A 441 -24.13 1.71 16.35
CA PHE A 441 -22.91 2.43 15.98
C PHE A 441 -23.10 3.92 15.68
N SER A 442 -24.35 4.40 15.59
CA SER A 442 -24.66 5.83 15.40
C SER A 442 -24.92 6.60 16.70
N LYS A 443 -24.85 5.92 17.85
CA LYS A 443 -24.87 6.52 19.19
C LYS A 443 -23.46 6.71 19.71
#